data_AF-A0A5A7WAJ6-F1
#
_entry.id   AF-A0A5A7WAJ6-F1
#
_cell.length_a   1.000
_cell.length_b   1.000
_cell.length_c   1.000
_cell.angle_alpha   90.00
_cell.angle_beta   90.00
_cell.angle_gamma   90.00
#
_symmetry.space_group_name_H-M   'P 1'
#
loop_
_entity.id
_entity.type
_entity.pdbx_description
1 polymer ?
#
loop_
_entity_poly.entity_id
_entity_poly.type
_entity_poly.pdbx_seq_one_letter_code
_entity_poly.pdbx_strand_id
1 'polypeptide(L)'
;MTPLDYEYLQKILKERSGLVLSADKKYLLESRLMPLARKADVAGISELVQKMKAGSEPMIADVVEAMTTNETFFFRDKTPFEHFQNTVMPDLIKARAAKRSLRIWCAAGSTGQEPYSLAMIVKELGAALTGWRVEIVATDLSPEVLEKSRTGVYTQFEVQRGLPIQLLVKYFKQTGTTWQLNADVRAMVQFRQFNLLQDYAHLGKFDVIFCRNVLIYFDQATKTDIFGRLAKVSEADGYLFLGAAETVIGLTDRYRVCPDRRGVYLPIGAQASPSIVPGVGAGLKSSSASLRA
;
A
#
# COMPACT_ATOMS: atom_id res chain seq x y z
N MET A 1 -18.08 26.83 -4.40
CA MET A 1 -16.62 26.58 -4.40
C MET A 1 -15.98 27.37 -5.52
N THR A 2 -15.09 28.30 -5.19
CA THR A 2 -14.38 29.12 -6.20
C THR A 2 -13.19 28.34 -6.81
N PRO A 3 -12.61 28.77 -7.95
CA PRO A 3 -11.37 28.20 -8.46
C PRO A 3 -10.20 28.26 -7.45
N LEU A 4 -10.09 29.36 -6.70
CA LEU A 4 -9.06 29.53 -5.66
C LEU A 4 -9.25 28.57 -4.48
N ASP A 5 -10.50 28.25 -4.13
CA ASP A 5 -10.80 27.22 -3.12
C ASP A 5 -10.36 25.85 -3.60
N TYR A 6 -10.59 25.54 -4.87
CA TYR A 6 -10.19 24.28 -5.49
C TYR A 6 -8.67 24.11 -5.52
N GLU A 7 -7.94 25.13 -5.97
CA GLU A 7 -6.46 25.10 -5.98
C GLU A 7 -5.88 24.91 -4.58
N TYR A 8 -6.45 25.59 -3.58
CA TYR A 8 -6.05 25.42 -2.19
C TYR A 8 -6.29 23.99 -1.70
N LEU A 9 -7.47 23.41 -1.95
CA LEU A 9 -7.80 22.03 -1.60
C LEU A 9 -6.87 21.03 -2.30
N GLN A 10 -6.61 21.22 -3.59
CA GLN A 10 -5.71 20.37 -4.36
C GLN A 10 -4.30 20.38 -3.75
N LYS A 11 -3.79 21.57 -3.41
CA LYS A 11 -2.47 21.74 -2.78
C LYS A 11 -2.41 21.03 -1.42
N ILE A 12 -3.36 21.31 -0.53
CA ILE A 12 -3.29 20.79 0.84
C ILE A 12 -3.53 19.28 0.90
N LEU A 13 -4.41 18.73 0.05
CA LEU A 13 -4.63 17.29 -0.05
C LEU A 13 -3.38 16.59 -0.57
N LYS A 14 -2.70 17.15 -1.56
CA LYS A 14 -1.42 16.63 -2.04
C LYS A 14 -0.35 16.66 -0.95
N GLU A 15 -0.20 17.79 -0.25
CA GLU A 15 0.80 17.93 0.82
C GLU A 15 0.55 17.00 2.01
N ARG A 16 -0.71 16.81 2.39
CA ARG A 16 -1.06 16.03 3.59
C ARG A 16 -1.24 14.54 3.33
N SER A 17 -1.62 14.12 2.13
CA SER A 17 -1.97 12.72 1.82
C SER A 17 -1.31 12.16 0.57
N GLY A 18 -0.69 13.00 -0.25
CA GLY A 18 -0.15 12.63 -1.56
C GLY A 18 -1.19 12.61 -2.68
N LEU A 19 -2.48 12.74 -2.35
CA LEU A 19 -3.59 12.66 -3.30
C LEU A 19 -3.48 13.74 -4.37
N VAL A 20 -3.37 13.31 -5.62
CA VAL A 20 -3.43 14.17 -6.80
C VAL A 20 -4.86 14.20 -7.32
N LEU A 21 -5.54 15.33 -7.12
CA LEU A 21 -6.82 15.63 -7.76
C LEU A 21 -6.61 16.22 -9.15
N SER A 22 -7.13 15.53 -10.16
CA SER A 22 -7.22 16.03 -11.53
C SER A 22 -8.48 16.90 -11.70
N ALA A 23 -8.45 17.84 -12.66
CA ALA A 23 -9.52 18.83 -12.83
C ALA A 23 -10.91 18.22 -13.09
N ASP A 24 -10.96 17.07 -13.76
CA ASP A 24 -12.17 16.27 -14.03
C ASP A 24 -12.78 15.66 -12.77
N LYS A 25 -12.04 15.60 -11.65
CA LYS A 25 -12.48 15.03 -10.37
C LYS A 25 -13.04 16.05 -9.39
N LYS A 26 -13.31 17.28 -9.83
CA LYS A 26 -13.89 18.34 -8.99
C LYS A 26 -15.20 17.90 -8.29
N TYR A 27 -16.02 17.09 -8.94
CA TYR A 27 -17.26 16.54 -8.36
C TYR A 27 -17.03 15.67 -7.11
N LEU A 28 -15.85 15.06 -6.96
CA LEU A 28 -15.52 14.27 -5.77
C LEU A 28 -15.44 15.15 -4.52
N LEU A 29 -14.91 16.38 -4.64
CA LEU A 29 -14.88 17.33 -3.53
C LEU A 29 -16.30 17.69 -3.10
N GLU A 30 -17.21 17.91 -4.05
CA GLU A 30 -18.59 18.23 -3.73
C GLU A 30 -19.30 17.07 -3.02
N SER A 31 -19.21 15.85 -3.56
CA SER A 31 -19.86 14.68 -2.96
C SER A 31 -19.33 14.33 -1.56
N ARG A 32 -18.03 14.55 -1.29
CA ARG A 32 -17.37 14.13 -0.05
C ARG A 32 -17.28 15.22 1.00
N LEU A 33 -17.13 16.48 0.61
CA LEU A 33 -16.97 17.60 1.55
C LEU A 33 -18.29 18.29 1.91
N MET A 34 -19.36 18.14 1.11
CA MET A 34 -20.67 18.68 1.50
C MET A 34 -21.25 18.03 2.77
N PRO A 35 -21.18 16.70 2.97
CA PRO A 35 -21.55 16.09 4.25
C PRO A 35 -20.71 16.62 5.43
N LEU A 36 -19.41 16.85 5.21
CA LEU A 36 -18.53 17.42 6.22
C LEU A 36 -18.90 18.87 6.55
N ALA A 37 -19.24 19.68 5.54
CA ALA A 37 -19.72 21.05 5.74
C ALA A 37 -20.95 21.10 6.64
N ARG A 38 -21.92 20.20 6.41
CA ARG A 38 -23.12 20.06 7.24
C ARG A 38 -22.77 19.64 8.67
N LYS A 39 -21.87 18.66 8.84
CA LYS A 39 -21.41 18.19 10.16
C LYS A 39 -20.70 19.31 10.95
N ALA A 40 -19.96 20.17 10.25
CA ALA A 40 -19.22 21.28 10.83
C ALA A 40 -20.05 22.58 10.99
N ASP A 41 -21.36 22.52 10.69
CA ASP A 41 -22.31 23.63 10.73
C ASP A 41 -21.82 24.87 9.95
N VAL A 42 -21.37 24.64 8.71
CA VAL A 42 -20.94 25.70 7.78
C VAL A 42 -21.73 25.61 6.47
N ALA A 43 -21.89 26.75 5.79
CA ALA A 43 -22.75 26.87 4.61
C ALA A 43 -22.26 26.06 3.40
N GLY A 44 -20.98 25.68 3.37
CA GLY A 44 -20.44 24.84 2.32
C GLY A 44 -18.92 24.78 2.28
N ILE A 45 -18.39 24.26 1.17
CA ILE A 45 -16.96 23.99 0.98
C ILE A 45 -16.10 25.25 1.07
N SER A 46 -16.60 26.39 0.58
CA SER A 46 -15.85 27.65 0.66
C SER A 46 -15.61 28.07 2.11
N GLU A 47 -16.56 27.86 3.02
CA GLU A 47 -16.37 28.15 4.45
C GLU A 47 -15.45 27.13 5.14
N LEU A 48 -15.48 25.85 4.72
CA LEU A 48 -14.47 24.87 5.16
C LEU A 48 -13.06 25.36 4.81
N VAL A 49 -12.86 25.81 3.56
CA VAL A 49 -11.58 26.35 3.09
C VAL A 49 -11.16 27.60 3.87
N GLN A 50 -12.08 28.51 4.20
CA GLN A 50 -11.74 29.67 5.03
C GLN A 50 -11.25 29.25 6.43
N LYS A 51 -11.94 28.29 7.08
CA LYS A 51 -11.50 27.75 8.38
C LYS A 51 -10.13 27.09 8.29
N MET A 52 -9.84 26.36 7.21
CA MET A 52 -8.52 25.75 6.97
C MET A 52 -7.43 26.81 6.75
N LYS A 53 -7.69 27.84 5.94
CA LYS A 53 -6.77 28.97 5.70
C LYS A 53 -6.47 29.76 6.97
N ALA A 54 -7.43 29.82 7.90
CA ALA A 54 -7.23 30.39 9.23
C ALA A 54 -6.42 29.51 10.20
N GLY A 55 -5.92 28.34 9.75
CA GLY A 55 -5.04 27.47 10.52
C GLY A 55 -5.74 26.37 11.31
N SER A 56 -7.01 26.06 11.03
CA SER A 56 -7.72 24.96 11.71
C SER A 56 -7.19 23.59 11.26
N GLU A 57 -6.24 23.04 12.01
CA GLU A 57 -5.72 21.68 11.80
C GLU A 57 -6.78 20.58 11.91
N PRO A 58 -7.74 20.61 12.85
CA PRO A 58 -8.82 19.62 12.89
C PRO A 58 -9.64 19.61 11.59
N MET A 59 -9.92 20.79 11.03
CA MET A 59 -10.65 20.90 9.77
C MET A 59 -9.85 20.34 8.60
N ILE A 60 -8.53 20.58 8.58
CA ILE A 60 -7.64 20.01 7.57
C ILE A 60 -7.65 18.49 7.65
N ALA A 61 -7.54 17.93 8.86
CA ALA A 61 -7.57 16.49 9.08
C ALA A 61 -8.90 15.86 8.61
N ASP A 62 -10.04 16.46 8.96
CA ASP A 62 -11.36 15.97 8.54
C ASP A 62 -11.54 16.03 7.01
N VAL A 63 -11.04 17.08 6.35
CA VAL A 63 -11.08 17.20 4.89
C VAL A 63 -10.19 16.15 4.21
N VAL A 64 -9.00 15.91 4.75
CA VAL A 64 -8.09 14.86 4.25
C VAL A 64 -8.75 13.49 4.40
N GLU A 65 -9.32 13.21 5.57
CA GLU A 65 -10.03 11.98 5.90
C GLU A 65 -11.16 11.72 4.89
N ALA A 66 -12.06 12.69 4.70
CA ALA A 66 -13.18 12.59 3.77
C ALA A 66 -12.75 12.35 2.32
N MET A 67 -11.53 12.77 1.94
CA MET A 67 -10.99 12.61 0.60
C MET A 67 -10.21 11.31 0.38
N THR A 68 -9.94 10.53 1.42
CA THR A 68 -9.37 9.19 1.27
C THR A 68 -10.32 8.25 0.52
N THR A 69 -9.78 7.34 -0.30
CA THR A 69 -10.60 6.34 -1.01
C THR A 69 -10.24 4.96 -0.50
N ASN A 70 -11.16 4.37 0.27
CA ASN A 70 -10.87 3.21 1.11
C ASN A 70 -11.49 1.91 0.58
N GLU A 71 -11.59 1.74 -0.74
CA GLU A 71 -12.17 0.52 -1.32
C GLU A 71 -11.22 -0.67 -1.15
N THR A 72 -11.66 -1.66 -0.37
CA THR A 72 -10.93 -2.90 -0.13
C THR A 72 -11.90 -4.07 0.08
N PHE A 73 -11.41 -5.30 -0.08
CA PHE A 73 -12.16 -6.53 0.17
C PHE A 73 -11.21 -7.70 0.42
N PHE A 74 -11.72 -8.77 1.03
CA PHE A 74 -10.91 -9.92 1.39
C PHE A 74 -10.34 -10.60 0.14
N PHE A 75 -9.06 -10.99 0.21
CA PHE A 75 -8.35 -11.65 -0.88
C PHE A 75 -8.45 -10.93 -2.24
N ARG A 76 -8.40 -9.58 -2.24
CA ARG A 76 -8.49 -8.75 -3.45
C ARG A 76 -7.52 -9.17 -4.55
N ASP A 77 -8.04 -9.41 -5.75
CA ASP A 77 -7.35 -9.89 -6.95
C ASP A 77 -6.79 -11.32 -6.86
N LYS A 78 -7.07 -12.09 -5.79
CA LYS A 78 -6.71 -13.50 -5.51
C LYS A 78 -5.23 -13.89 -5.72
N THR A 79 -4.70 -13.75 -6.93
CA THR A 79 -3.33 -14.05 -7.35
C THR A 79 -2.24 -13.52 -6.41
N PRO A 80 -2.28 -12.28 -5.87
CA PRO A 80 -1.26 -11.82 -4.92
C PRO A 80 -1.20 -12.68 -3.66
N PHE A 81 -2.36 -13.12 -3.16
CA PHE A 81 -2.47 -13.97 -1.98
C PHE A 81 -2.07 -15.41 -2.27
N GLU A 82 -2.34 -15.91 -3.48
CA GLU A 82 -1.83 -17.21 -3.94
C GLU A 82 -0.31 -17.21 -4.07
N HIS A 83 0.29 -16.14 -4.62
CA HIS A 83 1.74 -15.97 -4.67
C HIS A 83 2.36 -15.87 -3.28
N PHE A 84 1.71 -15.13 -2.38
CA PHE A 84 2.13 -15.04 -0.99
C PHE A 84 2.12 -16.41 -0.30
N GLN A 85 1.01 -17.14 -0.39
CA GLN A 85 0.83 -18.45 0.24
C GLN A 85 1.72 -19.54 -0.35
N ASN A 86 1.75 -19.67 -1.67
CA ASN A 86 2.30 -20.85 -2.35
C ASN A 86 3.74 -20.68 -2.82
N THR A 87 4.31 -19.47 -2.73
CA THR A 87 5.69 -19.21 -3.16
C THR A 87 6.46 -18.45 -2.10
N VAL A 88 6.02 -17.23 -1.76
CA VAL A 88 6.79 -16.34 -0.88
C VAL A 88 6.92 -16.89 0.53
N MET A 89 5.84 -17.39 1.13
CA MET A 89 5.89 -17.96 2.48
C MET A 89 6.80 -19.20 2.57
N PRO A 90 6.70 -20.21 1.69
CA PRO A 90 7.65 -21.32 1.65
C PRO A 90 9.12 -20.87 1.52
N ASP A 91 9.41 -19.94 0.62
CA ASP A 91 10.78 -19.42 0.40
C ASP A 91 11.32 -18.75 1.67
N LEU A 92 10.52 -17.88 2.29
CA LEU A 92 10.91 -17.15 3.50
C LEU A 92 11.02 -18.06 4.72
N ILE A 93 10.17 -19.08 4.86
CA ILE A 93 10.29 -20.09 5.92
C ILE A 93 11.64 -20.80 5.82
N LYS A 94 12.08 -21.14 4.61
CA LYS A 94 13.41 -21.72 4.39
C LYS A 94 14.53 -20.72 4.68
N ALA A 95 14.44 -19.51 4.14
CA ALA A 95 15.47 -18.48 4.27
C ALA A 95 15.65 -17.97 5.72
N ARG A 96 14.58 -18.02 6.53
CA ARG A 96 14.58 -17.55 7.92
C ARG A 96 14.58 -18.68 8.95
N ALA A 97 14.83 -19.93 8.55
CA ALA A 97 14.75 -21.10 9.43
C ALA A 97 15.59 -20.97 10.72
N ALA A 98 16.74 -20.29 10.65
CA ALA A 98 17.59 -20.04 11.82
C ALA A 98 16.98 -19.00 12.80
N LYS A 99 16.37 -17.92 12.28
CA LYS A 99 15.79 -16.83 13.09
C LYS A 99 14.37 -17.14 13.56
N ARG A 100 13.63 -17.94 12.79
CA ARG A 100 12.21 -18.29 13.00
C ARG A 100 11.33 -17.06 13.24
N SER A 101 11.58 -16.00 12.46
CA SER A 101 10.80 -14.77 12.57
C SER A 101 10.61 -14.12 11.20
N LEU A 102 9.39 -13.59 10.99
CA LEU A 102 8.99 -12.89 9.78
C LEU A 102 8.26 -11.60 10.17
N ARG A 103 8.52 -10.53 9.41
CA ARG A 103 7.79 -9.26 9.51
C ARG A 103 7.14 -8.93 8.17
N ILE A 104 5.83 -8.69 8.21
CA ILE A 104 5.01 -8.36 7.06
C ILE A 104 4.42 -6.98 7.28
N TRP A 105 4.55 -6.08 6.31
CA TRP A 105 3.90 -4.78 6.33
C TRP A 105 2.80 -4.72 5.29
N CYS A 106 1.57 -4.43 5.70
CA CYS A 106 0.48 -4.02 4.82
C CYS A 106 0.32 -2.50 4.89
N ALA A 107 0.84 -1.83 3.88
CA ALA A 107 0.84 -0.38 3.70
C ALA A 107 -0.45 0.05 2.99
N ALA A 108 -1.24 0.89 3.66
CA ALA A 108 -2.62 1.24 3.30
C ALA A 108 -3.61 0.08 3.48
N GLY A 109 -3.65 -0.46 4.71
CA GLY A 109 -4.49 -1.61 5.07
C GLY A 109 -6.01 -1.34 5.08
N SER A 110 -6.44 -0.08 4.96
CA SER A 110 -7.82 0.36 4.92
C SER A 110 -8.64 -0.25 6.06
N THR A 111 -9.84 -0.80 5.80
CA THR A 111 -10.73 -1.42 6.78
C THR A 111 -10.34 -2.84 7.19
N GLY A 112 -9.09 -3.25 6.92
CA GLY A 112 -8.46 -4.43 7.53
C GLY A 112 -8.59 -5.73 6.73
N GLN A 113 -9.32 -5.75 5.62
CA GLN A 113 -9.55 -6.98 4.84
C GLN A 113 -8.26 -7.55 4.26
N GLU A 114 -7.35 -6.71 3.73
CA GLU A 114 -6.05 -7.17 3.24
C GLU A 114 -5.16 -7.75 4.35
N PRO A 115 -4.87 -7.03 5.46
CA PRO A 115 -4.01 -7.59 6.50
C PRO A 115 -4.62 -8.81 7.20
N TYR A 116 -5.96 -8.88 7.33
CA TYR A 116 -6.60 -10.10 7.84
C TYR A 116 -6.60 -11.26 6.84
N SER A 117 -6.60 -11.00 5.53
CA SER A 117 -6.36 -12.05 4.53
C SER A 117 -4.96 -12.65 4.69
N LEU A 118 -3.95 -11.80 4.91
CA LEU A 118 -2.59 -12.25 5.22
C LEU A 118 -2.54 -13.04 6.54
N ALA A 119 -3.19 -12.55 7.59
CA ALA A 119 -3.24 -13.22 8.89
C ALA A 119 -3.89 -14.61 8.79
N MET A 120 -4.99 -14.74 8.05
CA MET A 120 -5.63 -16.03 7.80
C MET A 120 -4.71 -16.99 7.06
N ILE A 121 -3.98 -16.53 6.03
CA ILE A 121 -2.99 -17.36 5.32
C ILE A 121 -1.88 -17.83 6.28
N VAL A 122 -1.30 -16.90 7.04
CA VAL A 122 -0.26 -17.22 8.04
C VAL A 122 -0.77 -18.26 9.04
N LYS A 123 -2.01 -18.13 9.49
CA LYS A 123 -2.62 -19.06 10.43
C LYS A 123 -2.86 -20.45 9.82
N GLU A 124 -3.27 -20.52 8.56
CA GLU A 124 -3.46 -21.79 7.84
C GLU A 124 -2.15 -22.55 7.61
N LEU A 125 -0.98 -21.90 7.61
CA LEU A 125 0.31 -22.58 7.51
C LEU A 125 0.62 -23.44 8.75
N GLY A 126 -0.07 -23.19 9.88
CA GLY A 126 -0.13 -24.09 11.04
C GLY A 126 1.23 -24.63 11.48
N ALA A 127 1.40 -25.94 11.36
CA ALA A 127 2.59 -26.65 11.85
C ALA A 127 3.91 -26.12 11.25
N ALA A 128 3.89 -25.62 10.00
CA ALA A 128 5.07 -25.05 9.35
C ALA A 128 5.62 -23.81 10.08
N LEU A 129 4.78 -23.11 10.84
CA LEU A 129 5.11 -21.93 11.62
C LEU A 129 5.14 -22.19 13.13
N THR A 130 5.16 -23.45 13.57
CA THR A 130 5.32 -23.78 15.00
C THR A 130 6.59 -23.13 15.54
N GLY A 131 6.51 -22.38 16.64
CA GLY A 131 7.65 -21.69 17.23
C GLY A 131 8.21 -20.53 16.39
N TRP A 132 7.49 -20.06 15.38
CA TRP A 132 7.83 -18.85 14.64
C TRP A 132 7.19 -17.62 15.28
N ARG A 133 7.90 -16.50 15.22
CA ARG A 133 7.34 -15.17 15.51
C ARG A 133 7.02 -14.45 14.20
N VAL A 134 5.75 -14.39 13.84
CA VAL A 134 5.26 -13.62 12.68
C VAL A 134 4.59 -12.34 13.16
N GLU A 135 5.06 -11.20 12.68
CA GLU A 135 4.49 -9.88 12.94
C GLU A 135 3.85 -9.34 11.66
N ILE A 136 2.55 -9.03 11.72
CA ILE A 136 1.88 -8.30 10.64
C ILE A 136 1.61 -6.89 11.15
N VAL A 137 2.27 -5.91 10.54
CA VAL A 137 2.00 -4.49 10.77
C VAL A 137 1.10 -4.00 9.65
N ALA A 138 -0.05 -3.45 10.00
CA ALA A 138 -0.96 -2.83 9.04
C ALA A 138 -1.03 -1.33 9.33
N THR A 139 -0.88 -0.51 8.30
CA THR A 139 -0.89 0.93 8.47
C THR A 139 -1.83 1.62 7.51
N ASP A 140 -2.43 2.72 7.95
CA ASP A 140 -3.25 3.57 7.10
C ASP A 140 -3.15 5.04 7.53
N LEU A 141 -3.46 5.97 6.63
CA LEU A 141 -3.56 7.38 6.94
C LEU A 141 -4.81 7.65 7.79
N SER A 142 -5.90 6.96 7.48
CA SER A 142 -7.23 7.20 8.04
C SER A 142 -7.39 6.56 9.42
N PRO A 143 -7.64 7.35 10.49
CA PRO A 143 -8.00 6.80 11.79
C PRO A 143 -9.32 6.01 11.75
N GLU A 144 -10.30 6.45 10.96
CA GLU A 144 -11.63 5.83 10.92
C GLU A 144 -11.57 4.37 10.43
N VAL A 145 -10.84 4.12 9.34
CA VAL A 145 -10.69 2.76 8.82
C VAL A 145 -9.85 1.88 9.74
N LEU A 146 -8.88 2.45 10.46
CA LEU A 146 -8.10 1.72 11.45
C LEU A 146 -8.94 1.32 12.66
N GLU A 147 -9.82 2.20 13.15
CA GLU A 147 -10.76 1.83 14.21
C GLU A 147 -11.67 0.69 13.76
N LYS A 148 -12.28 0.81 12.58
CA LYS A 148 -13.09 -0.29 12.01
C LYS A 148 -12.28 -1.59 11.90
N SER A 149 -11.04 -1.51 11.42
CA SER A 149 -10.15 -2.67 11.31
C SER A 149 -9.91 -3.36 12.66
N ARG A 150 -9.64 -2.59 13.71
CA ARG A 150 -9.41 -3.13 15.06
C ARG A 150 -10.64 -3.84 15.62
N THR A 151 -11.85 -3.35 15.34
CA THR A 151 -13.07 -4.07 15.75
C THR A 151 -13.19 -5.42 15.04
N GLY A 152 -12.76 -5.51 13.77
CA GLY A 152 -12.91 -6.69 12.93
C GLY A 152 -14.37 -7.11 12.72
N VAL A 153 -15.29 -6.13 12.76
CA VAL A 153 -16.72 -6.31 12.49
C VAL A 153 -17.00 -5.91 11.05
N TYR A 154 -17.68 -6.80 10.32
CA TYR A 154 -17.97 -6.64 8.90
C TYR A 154 -19.43 -6.95 8.61
N THR A 155 -19.99 -6.29 7.59
CA THR A 155 -21.33 -6.58 7.08
C THR A 155 -21.36 -7.89 6.30
N GLN A 156 -22.57 -8.42 6.07
CA GLN A 156 -22.78 -9.58 5.19
C GLN A 156 -22.14 -9.39 3.81
N PHE A 157 -22.29 -8.20 3.21
CA PHE A 157 -21.73 -7.89 1.90
C PHE A 157 -20.19 -7.96 1.91
N GLU A 158 -19.55 -7.37 2.92
CA GLU A 158 -18.08 -7.34 3.01
C GLU A 158 -17.48 -8.73 3.18
N VAL A 159 -18.08 -9.60 4.01
CA VAL A 159 -17.59 -10.97 4.19
C VAL A 159 -17.92 -11.90 3.02
N GLN A 160 -18.85 -11.53 2.14
CA GLN A 160 -19.14 -12.30 0.92
C GLN A 160 -18.26 -11.86 -0.26
N ARG A 161 -17.62 -10.69 -0.17
CA ARG A 161 -16.78 -10.15 -1.24
C ARG A 161 -15.35 -10.69 -1.12
N GLY A 162 -15.09 -11.80 -1.84
CA GLY A 162 -13.75 -12.36 -2.05
C GLY A 162 -13.24 -13.32 -0.97
N LEU A 163 -13.86 -13.35 0.22
CA LEU A 163 -13.51 -14.29 1.29
C LEU A 163 -14.00 -15.72 0.95
N PRO A 164 -13.12 -16.74 0.92
CA PRO A 164 -13.55 -18.12 0.75
C PRO A 164 -14.49 -18.57 1.89
N ILE A 165 -15.59 -19.26 1.55
CA ILE A 165 -16.62 -19.68 2.50
C ILE A 165 -16.06 -20.52 3.66
N GLN A 166 -15.06 -21.36 3.40
CA GLN A 166 -14.40 -22.18 4.41
C GLN A 166 -13.70 -21.31 5.47
N LEU A 167 -13.07 -20.21 5.05
CA LEU A 167 -12.42 -19.27 5.95
C LEU A 167 -13.46 -18.42 6.70
N LEU A 168 -14.57 -18.05 6.06
CA LEU A 168 -15.69 -17.37 6.72
C LEU A 168 -16.23 -18.20 7.90
N VAL A 169 -16.57 -19.46 7.65
CA VAL A 169 -17.10 -20.38 8.68
C VAL A 169 -16.09 -20.64 9.79
N LYS A 170 -14.80 -20.70 9.45
CA LYS A 170 -13.72 -20.98 10.40
C LYS A 170 -13.34 -19.78 11.27
N TYR A 171 -13.30 -18.59 10.68
CA TYR A 171 -12.68 -17.41 11.29
C TYR A 171 -13.64 -16.30 11.70
N PHE A 172 -14.93 -16.43 11.39
CA PHE A 172 -15.91 -15.45 11.80
C PHE A 172 -17.08 -16.09 12.55
N LYS A 173 -17.65 -15.29 13.44
CA LYS A 173 -18.91 -15.58 14.11
C LYS A 173 -19.96 -14.56 13.68
N GLN A 174 -21.08 -15.02 13.16
CA GLN A 174 -22.21 -14.14 12.90
C GLN A 174 -22.82 -13.67 14.23
N THR A 175 -23.03 -12.36 14.36
CA THR A 175 -23.67 -11.71 15.51
C THR A 175 -24.75 -10.76 15.01
N GLY A 176 -26.00 -11.23 15.00
CA GLY A 176 -27.11 -10.50 14.38
C GLY A 176 -26.88 -10.34 12.87
N THR A 177 -26.80 -9.09 12.40
CA THR A 177 -26.61 -8.74 10.98
C THR A 177 -25.15 -8.56 10.57
N THR A 178 -24.21 -8.69 11.52
CA THR A 178 -22.78 -8.50 11.28
C THR A 178 -21.99 -9.78 11.54
N TRP A 179 -20.75 -9.77 11.08
CA TRP A 179 -19.79 -10.85 11.24
C TRP A 179 -18.58 -10.36 12.01
N GLN A 180 -18.24 -11.07 13.06
CA GLN A 180 -17.13 -10.74 13.92
C GLN A 180 -15.96 -11.69 13.63
N LEU A 181 -14.83 -11.15 13.18
CA LEU A 181 -13.58 -11.89 13.05
C LEU A 181 -13.10 -12.39 14.43
N ASN A 182 -12.62 -13.63 14.50
CA ASN A 182 -12.14 -14.21 15.74
C ASN A 182 -10.99 -13.40 16.35
N ALA A 183 -11.00 -13.29 17.68
CA ALA A 183 -10.05 -12.44 18.41
C ALA A 183 -8.58 -12.87 18.21
N ASP A 184 -8.34 -14.16 18.04
CA ASP A 184 -7.02 -14.74 17.81
C ASP A 184 -6.45 -14.41 16.42
N VAL A 185 -7.28 -14.24 15.39
CA VAL A 185 -6.85 -13.70 14.08
C VAL A 185 -6.62 -12.19 14.19
N ARG A 186 -7.50 -11.46 14.88
CA ARG A 186 -7.32 -10.01 15.10
C ARG A 186 -5.99 -9.69 15.79
N ALA A 187 -5.63 -10.48 16.80
CA ALA A 187 -4.40 -10.30 17.57
C ALA A 187 -3.11 -10.52 16.74
N MET A 188 -3.19 -11.12 15.55
CA MET A 188 -2.03 -11.30 14.66
C MET A 188 -1.62 -10.00 13.96
N VAL A 189 -2.49 -8.99 13.92
CA VAL A 189 -2.27 -7.75 13.17
C VAL A 189 -2.15 -6.55 14.11
N GLN A 190 -1.06 -5.79 13.95
CA GLN A 190 -0.84 -4.52 14.65
C GLN A 190 -1.20 -3.35 13.75
N PHE A 191 -2.28 -2.65 14.08
CA PHE A 191 -2.74 -1.47 13.34
C PHE A 191 -2.10 -0.18 13.86
N ARG A 192 -1.46 0.59 12.98
CA ARG A 192 -0.85 1.89 13.30
C ARG A 192 -1.28 2.95 12.30
N GLN A 193 -1.49 4.18 12.77
CA GLN A 193 -1.64 5.30 11.85
C GLN A 193 -0.28 5.63 11.24
N PHE A 194 -0.23 5.76 9.92
CA PHE A 194 0.99 6.06 9.20
C PHE A 194 0.71 6.74 7.88
N ASN A 195 1.45 7.81 7.58
CA ASN A 195 1.38 8.46 6.29
C ASN A 195 2.54 8.01 5.40
N LEU A 196 2.24 7.49 4.21
CA LEU A 196 3.25 7.09 3.22
C LEU A 196 4.11 8.26 2.70
N LEU A 197 3.86 9.50 3.11
CA LEU A 197 4.76 10.63 2.87
C LEU A 197 5.84 10.83 3.95
N GLN A 198 5.75 10.13 5.08
CA GLN A 198 6.69 10.27 6.21
C GLN A 198 7.91 9.34 6.09
N ASP A 199 8.94 9.57 6.89
CA ASP A 199 10.09 8.65 6.93
C ASP A 199 9.72 7.27 7.49
N TYR A 200 10.23 6.20 6.85
CA TYR A 200 9.91 4.81 7.18
C TYR A 200 10.90 4.20 8.18
N ALA A 201 12.01 4.90 8.49
CA ALA A 201 13.12 4.36 9.28
C ALA A 201 12.69 3.73 10.62
N HIS A 202 11.69 4.30 11.29
CA HIS A 202 11.20 3.82 12.58
C HIS A 202 10.32 2.57 12.51
N LEU A 203 9.88 2.14 11.32
CA LEU A 203 9.10 0.91 11.14
C LEU A 203 9.98 -0.37 11.18
N GLY A 204 11.29 -0.20 11.00
CA GLY A 204 12.26 -1.29 10.92
C GLY A 204 12.26 -1.98 9.54
N LYS A 205 12.81 -3.19 9.49
CA LYS A 205 12.89 -4.00 8.26
C LYS A 205 11.74 -5.00 8.13
N PHE A 206 11.34 -5.29 6.90
CA PHE A 206 10.25 -6.21 6.56
C PHE A 206 10.70 -7.24 5.51
N ASP A 207 10.31 -8.50 5.73
CA ASP A 207 10.50 -9.59 4.77
C ASP A 207 9.50 -9.47 3.61
N VAL A 208 8.29 -8.99 3.88
CA VAL A 208 7.24 -8.77 2.88
C VAL A 208 6.57 -7.43 3.09
N ILE A 209 6.38 -6.68 2.00
CA ILE A 209 5.58 -5.46 1.98
C ILE A 209 4.46 -5.59 0.96
N PHE A 210 3.22 -5.39 1.40
CA PHE A 210 2.06 -5.16 0.55
C PHE A 210 1.81 -3.66 0.49
N CYS A 211 1.87 -3.07 -0.70
CA CYS A 211 1.58 -1.65 -0.95
C CYS A 211 0.70 -1.57 -2.19
N ARG A 212 -0.57 -1.97 -2.03
CA ARG A 212 -1.49 -2.24 -3.14
C ARG A 212 -2.60 -1.22 -3.22
N ASN A 213 -2.93 -0.82 -4.45
CA ASN A 213 -4.06 0.05 -4.79
C ASN A 213 -4.04 1.41 -4.10
N VAL A 214 -2.86 1.93 -3.76
CA VAL A 214 -2.67 3.23 -3.08
C VAL A 214 -1.80 4.19 -3.90
N LEU A 215 -0.76 3.69 -4.57
CA LEU A 215 0.14 4.50 -5.39
C LEU A 215 -0.56 5.06 -6.63
N ILE A 216 -1.71 4.51 -7.02
CA ILE A 216 -2.56 5.06 -8.09
C ILE A 216 -3.04 6.50 -7.82
N TYR A 217 -3.05 6.94 -6.56
CA TYR A 217 -3.48 8.29 -6.17
C TYR A 217 -2.37 9.34 -6.19
N PHE A 218 -1.12 8.92 -6.37
CA PHE A 218 0.07 9.78 -6.27
C PHE A 218 0.61 10.16 -7.65
N ASP A 219 1.38 11.27 -7.72
CA ASP A 219 2.16 11.60 -8.92
C ASP A 219 3.42 10.74 -9.03
N GLN A 220 4.10 10.79 -10.19
CA GLN A 220 5.29 9.99 -10.44
C GLN A 220 6.42 10.28 -9.45
N ALA A 221 6.66 11.56 -9.13
CA ALA A 221 7.72 11.96 -8.20
C ALA A 221 7.50 11.36 -6.80
N THR A 222 6.26 11.43 -6.30
CA THR A 222 5.87 10.85 -5.01
C THR A 222 6.02 9.33 -5.02
N LYS A 223 5.63 8.65 -6.12
CA LYS A 223 5.81 7.20 -6.25
C LYS A 223 7.28 6.79 -6.20
N THR A 224 8.14 7.49 -6.95
CA THR A 224 9.59 7.23 -6.96
C THR A 224 10.20 7.37 -5.58
N ASP A 225 9.85 8.44 -4.85
CA ASP A 225 10.31 8.64 -3.48
C ASP A 225 9.81 7.55 -2.52
N ILE A 226 8.52 7.18 -2.61
CA ILE A 226 7.95 6.06 -1.84
C ILE A 226 8.70 4.76 -2.12
N PHE A 227 8.98 4.42 -3.37
CA PHE A 227 9.75 3.22 -3.70
C PHE A 227 11.15 3.24 -3.10
N GLY A 228 11.83 4.40 -3.13
CA GLY A 228 13.12 4.57 -2.47
C GLY A 228 13.06 4.29 -0.97
N ARG A 229 12.02 4.78 -0.28
CA ARG A 229 11.80 4.52 1.15
C ARG A 229 11.39 3.07 1.43
N LEU A 230 10.53 2.46 0.60
CA LEU A 230 10.17 1.04 0.68
C LEU A 230 11.41 0.14 0.58
N ALA A 231 12.30 0.41 -0.38
CA ALA A 231 13.52 -0.36 -0.57
C ALA A 231 14.43 -0.29 0.67
N LYS A 232 14.51 0.88 1.33
CA LYS A 232 15.28 1.05 2.57
C LYS A 232 14.73 0.24 3.74
N VAL A 233 13.44 -0.06 3.78
CA VAL A 233 12.82 -0.88 4.84
C VAL A 233 12.58 -2.33 4.43
N SER A 234 12.94 -2.72 3.21
CA SER A 234 12.88 -4.11 2.78
C SER A 234 14.14 -4.88 3.20
N GLU A 235 13.96 -6.16 3.55
CA GLU A 235 15.06 -7.13 3.57
C GLU A 235 15.62 -7.32 2.16
N ALA A 236 16.92 -7.62 2.03
CA ALA A 236 17.58 -7.69 0.73
C ALA A 236 17.01 -8.80 -0.18
N ASP A 237 16.53 -9.88 0.43
CA ASP A 237 15.84 -11.01 -0.20
C ASP A 237 14.32 -10.99 0.10
N GLY A 238 13.78 -9.81 0.43
CA GLY A 238 12.36 -9.60 0.69
C GLY A 238 11.50 -9.50 -0.57
N TYR A 239 10.21 -9.25 -0.38
CA TYR A 239 9.22 -9.20 -1.46
C TYR A 239 8.32 -7.96 -1.32
N LEU A 240 8.04 -7.31 -2.44
CA LEU A 240 7.07 -6.21 -2.55
C LEU A 240 5.90 -6.65 -3.44
N PHE A 241 4.68 -6.46 -2.94
CA PHE A 241 3.43 -6.69 -3.67
C PHE A 241 2.77 -5.36 -4.02
N LEU A 242 2.46 -5.17 -5.30
CA LEU A 242 1.70 -4.01 -5.80
C LEU A 242 0.34 -4.44 -6.38
N GLY A 243 -0.58 -3.49 -6.49
CA GLY A 243 -1.89 -3.70 -7.11
C GLY A 243 -1.78 -3.89 -8.63
N ALA A 244 -2.83 -4.43 -9.24
CA ALA A 244 -2.83 -4.81 -10.67
C ALA A 244 -2.57 -3.65 -11.64
N ALA A 245 -2.85 -2.41 -11.23
CA ALA A 245 -2.65 -1.17 -12.01
C ALA A 245 -1.36 -0.42 -11.64
N GLU A 246 -0.51 -1.01 -10.81
CA GLU A 246 0.72 -0.39 -10.29
C GLU A 246 1.95 -1.15 -10.81
N THR A 247 3.06 -0.45 -10.98
CA THR A 247 4.32 -1.03 -11.46
C THR A 247 5.51 -0.24 -10.96
N VAL A 248 6.67 -0.89 -10.88
CA VAL A 248 7.97 -0.24 -10.59
C VAL A 248 8.64 0.28 -11.87
N ILE A 249 8.22 -0.22 -13.04
CA ILE A 249 8.84 0.06 -14.33
C ILE A 249 8.69 1.55 -14.66
N GLY A 250 9.81 2.20 -14.99
CA GLY A 250 9.86 3.63 -15.28
C GLY A 250 9.76 4.53 -14.04
N LEU A 251 9.68 3.96 -12.83
CA LEU A 251 9.60 4.73 -11.57
C LEU A 251 10.79 4.50 -10.65
N THR A 252 11.41 3.31 -10.67
CA THR A 252 12.57 2.98 -9.82
C THR A 252 13.42 1.84 -10.38
N ASP A 253 14.71 1.86 -10.06
CA ASP A 253 15.70 0.80 -10.30
C ASP A 253 15.99 -0.03 -9.03
N ARG A 254 15.30 0.25 -7.92
CA ARG A 254 15.50 -0.43 -6.63
C ARG A 254 14.77 -1.75 -6.51
N TYR A 255 13.89 -2.04 -7.48
CA TYR A 255 13.10 -3.26 -7.53
C TYR A 255 13.13 -3.84 -8.93
N ARG A 256 13.13 -5.16 -9.02
CA ARG A 256 12.93 -5.92 -10.26
C ARG A 256 11.68 -6.77 -10.16
N VAL A 257 11.10 -7.09 -11.31
CA VAL A 257 9.98 -8.04 -11.40
C VAL A 257 10.43 -9.40 -10.88
N CYS A 258 9.60 -10.04 -10.05
CA CYS A 258 9.79 -11.44 -9.69
C CYS A 258 9.38 -12.31 -10.90
N PRO A 259 10.28 -13.16 -11.43
CA PRO A 259 9.97 -14.00 -12.59
C PRO A 259 8.69 -14.81 -12.39
N ASP A 260 7.82 -14.84 -13.39
CA ASP A 260 6.56 -15.60 -13.42
C ASP A 260 5.59 -15.29 -12.27
N ARG A 261 5.73 -14.14 -11.60
CA ARG A 261 4.89 -13.73 -10.46
C ARG A 261 4.44 -12.29 -10.65
N ARG A 262 3.32 -12.12 -11.36
CA ARG A 262 2.79 -10.80 -11.69
C ARG A 262 2.45 -10.02 -10.42
N GLY A 263 2.85 -8.74 -10.38
CA GLY A 263 2.60 -7.86 -9.25
C GLY A 263 3.50 -8.10 -8.04
N VAL A 264 4.48 -9.01 -8.15
CA VAL A 264 5.49 -9.29 -7.12
C VAL A 264 6.85 -8.78 -7.61
N TYR A 265 7.57 -8.11 -6.72
CA TYR A 265 8.84 -7.46 -6.99
C TYR A 265 9.86 -7.82 -5.93
N LEU A 266 11.12 -7.89 -6.34
CA LEU A 266 12.26 -8.20 -5.47
C LEU A 266 13.14 -6.95 -5.34
N PRO A 267 13.58 -6.58 -4.13
CA PRO A 267 14.59 -5.56 -3.94
C PRO A 267 15.85 -5.89 -4.73
N ILE A 268 16.44 -4.87 -5.34
CA ILE A 268 17.79 -4.94 -5.88
C ILE A 268 18.70 -4.45 -4.76
N GLY A 269 19.48 -5.37 -4.17
CA GLY A 269 20.44 -5.02 -3.13
C GLY A 269 21.39 -3.91 -3.61
N ALA A 270 21.88 -3.08 -2.68
CA ALA A 270 22.79 -1.98 -2.98
C ALA A 270 24.14 -2.39 -3.64
N GLN A 271 24.36 -3.69 -3.88
CA GLN A 271 25.52 -4.24 -4.58
C GLN A 271 25.30 -4.51 -6.07
N ALA A 272 24.07 -4.39 -6.59
CA ALA A 272 23.81 -4.53 -8.01
C ALA A 272 23.57 -3.16 -8.65
N SER A 273 24.58 -2.29 -8.60
CA SER A 273 24.69 -1.23 -9.60
C SER A 273 24.97 -1.90 -10.94
N PRO A 274 24.19 -1.65 -12.00
CA PRO A 274 24.69 -1.93 -13.34
C PRO A 274 25.86 -0.97 -13.56
N SER A 275 27.06 -1.51 -13.70
CA SER A 275 28.19 -0.78 -14.24
C SER A 275 27.82 -0.29 -15.64
N ILE A 276 27.39 0.96 -15.76
CA ILE A 276 27.40 1.65 -17.05
C ILE A 276 28.88 1.91 -17.34
N VAL A 277 29.52 1.00 -18.06
CA VAL A 277 30.81 1.27 -18.69
C VAL A 277 30.54 2.23 -19.85
N PRO A 278 31.12 3.45 -19.89
CA PRO A 278 31.10 4.28 -21.07
C PRO A 278 32.17 3.76 -22.04
N GLY A 279 31.74 3.00 -23.04
CA GLY A 279 32.56 2.62 -24.19
C GLY A 279 32.66 3.77 -25.20
N VAL A 280 33.64 4.65 -24.97
CA VAL A 280 34.34 5.48 -25.96
C VAL A 280 34.65 4.62 -27.20
N GLY A 281 34.55 5.03 -28.47
CA GLY A 281 34.62 6.32 -29.14
C GLY A 281 34.81 6.04 -30.63
N ALA A 282 34.50 7.03 -31.45
CA ALA A 282 34.57 6.98 -32.90
C ALA A 282 35.97 6.64 -33.43
N GLY A 283 36.00 5.88 -34.51
CA GLY A 283 37.18 5.69 -35.36
C GLY A 283 36.74 5.59 -36.82
N LEU A 284 36.43 6.73 -37.45
CA LEU A 284 36.42 6.84 -38.91
C LEU A 284 37.83 6.51 -39.42
N LYS A 285 37.96 5.46 -40.24
CA LYS A 285 39.12 5.27 -41.11
C LYS A 285 38.73 5.60 -42.55
N SER A 286 39.30 6.68 -43.04
CA SER A 286 39.38 7.03 -44.45
C SER A 286 40.50 6.24 -45.15
N SER A 287 40.25 5.95 -46.44
CA SER A 287 41.18 5.65 -47.53
C SER A 287 42.13 4.45 -47.41
N SER A 288 42.02 3.49 -48.32
CA SER A 288 42.74 3.54 -49.61
C SER A 288 42.48 2.28 -50.43
N ALA A 289 42.04 2.46 -51.67
CA ALA A 289 42.07 1.45 -52.71
C ALA A 289 43.51 1.21 -53.18
N SER A 290 43.94 -0.05 -53.33
CA SER A 290 44.97 -0.47 -54.29
C SER A 290 45.06 -2.00 -54.42
N LEU A 291 44.67 -2.50 -55.61
CA LEU A 291 45.31 -3.51 -56.47
C LEU A 291 45.79 -4.90 -55.95
N ARG A 292 45.33 -5.91 -56.72
CA ARG A 292 45.93 -7.22 -57.10
C ARG A 292 45.89 -8.33 -56.03
N ALA A 293 45.53 -9.58 -56.35
CA ALA A 293 45.56 -10.34 -57.60
C ALA A 293 44.24 -11.11 -57.85
#